data_AF-A0A536TZL8-F1
#
_entry.id   AF-A0A536TZL8-F1
#
_cell.length_a   1.000
_cell.length_b   1.000
_cell.length_c   1.000
_cell.angle_alpha   90.00
_cell.angle_beta   90.00
_cell.angle_gamma   90.00
#
_symmetry.space_group_name_H-M   'P 1'
#
loop_
_entity.id
_entity.type
_entity.pdbx_description
1 polymer ?
#
loop_
_entity_poly.entity_id
_entity_poly.type
_entity_poly.pdbx_seq_one_letter_code
_entity_poly.pdbx_strand_id
1 'polypeptide(L)'
;AIWEKFVFLAAMSGVTSATRQPIGVIRSDADLRGCLEDAMREAWAVGRARGVALADDFIAQQMTFAQGLPAEMKSSMLNDLIAGNRLEASWLSGAVARMAKQAGIAAPVNATLYAAVKPFCDGAR
;
A
#
# COMPACT_ATOMS: atom_id res chain seq x y z
N ALA A 1 -13.04 -0.24 -10.51
CA ALA A 1 -12.06 -0.09 -11.62
C ALA A 1 -10.65 -0.53 -11.19
N ILE A 2 -9.69 -0.69 -12.13
CA ILE A 2 -8.31 -1.18 -11.84
C ILE A 2 -7.58 -0.30 -10.82
N TRP A 3 -7.71 1.02 -10.94
CA TRP A 3 -7.02 1.97 -10.06
C TRP A 3 -7.53 1.97 -8.61
N GLU A 4 -8.84 1.84 -8.40
CA GLU A 4 -9.42 1.74 -7.06
C GLU A 4 -8.82 0.55 -6.30
N LYS A 5 -8.78 -0.62 -6.96
CA LYS A 5 -8.15 -1.82 -6.40
C LYS A 5 -6.65 -1.60 -6.17
N PHE A 6 -5.97 -0.96 -7.11
CA PHE A 6 -4.54 -0.68 -7.02
C PHE A 6 -4.19 0.22 -5.82
N VAL A 7 -4.96 1.29 -5.58
CA VAL A 7 -4.77 2.21 -4.44
C VAL A 7 -4.81 1.43 -3.13
N PHE A 8 -5.84 0.60 -2.94
CA PHE A 8 -5.99 -0.20 -1.73
C PHE A 8 -4.87 -1.24 -1.59
N LEU A 9 -4.58 -2.00 -2.66
CA LEU A 9 -3.57 -3.06 -2.63
C LEU A 9 -2.16 -2.50 -2.39
N ALA A 10 -1.78 -1.39 -3.02
CA ALA A 10 -0.45 -0.83 -2.86
C ALA A 10 -0.17 -0.41 -1.41
N ALA A 11 -1.15 0.22 -0.77
CA ALA A 11 -1.08 0.62 0.63
C ALA A 11 -1.11 -0.58 1.58
N MET A 12 -2.11 -1.47 1.43
CA MET A 12 -2.32 -2.60 2.33
C MET A 12 -1.13 -3.57 2.28
N SER A 13 -0.65 -3.93 1.08
CA SER A 13 0.54 -4.76 0.92
C SER A 13 1.77 -4.08 1.51
N GLY A 14 2.01 -2.80 1.20
CA GLY A 14 3.16 -2.06 1.72
C GLY A 14 3.22 -2.05 3.25
N VAL A 15 2.14 -1.62 3.92
CA VAL A 15 2.11 -1.48 5.38
C VAL A 15 2.16 -2.84 6.09
N THR A 16 1.37 -3.83 5.64
CA THR A 16 1.38 -5.17 6.26
C THR A 16 2.74 -5.84 6.11
N SER A 17 3.38 -5.77 4.93
CA SER A 17 4.70 -6.38 4.72
C SER A 17 5.81 -5.65 5.48
N ALA A 18 5.81 -4.31 5.52
CA ALA A 18 6.83 -3.54 6.22
C ALA A 18 6.80 -3.79 7.74
N THR A 19 5.60 -3.88 8.31
CA THR A 19 5.41 -4.10 9.77
C THR A 19 5.38 -5.58 10.15
N ARG A 20 5.17 -6.49 9.19
CA ARG A 20 4.87 -7.91 9.39
C ARG A 20 3.65 -8.16 10.27
N GLN A 21 2.67 -7.26 10.22
CA GLN A 21 1.45 -7.33 11.00
C GLN A 21 0.20 -7.51 10.12
N PRO A 22 -0.87 -8.14 10.64
CA PRO A 22 -2.16 -8.21 9.95
C PRO A 22 -2.92 -6.86 10.05
N ILE A 23 -3.98 -6.72 9.25
CA ILE A 23 -4.76 -5.46 9.17
C ILE A 23 -5.38 -5.04 10.51
N GLY A 24 -5.71 -5.99 11.38
CA GLY A 24 -6.26 -5.71 12.71
C GLY A 24 -5.31 -4.86 13.56
N VAL A 25 -4.01 -5.18 13.56
CA VAL A 25 -3.00 -4.40 14.29
C VAL A 25 -2.84 -3.02 13.65
N ILE A 26 -2.78 -2.96 12.33
CA ILE A 26 -2.59 -1.71 11.58
C ILE A 26 -3.72 -0.72 11.86
N ARG A 27 -4.98 -1.16 11.88
CA ARG A 27 -6.12 -0.25 12.09
C ARG A 27 -6.35 0.12 13.55
N SER A 28 -5.83 -0.67 14.49
CA SER A 28 -5.94 -0.43 15.93
C SER A 28 -4.85 0.51 16.47
N ASP A 29 -3.72 0.63 15.78
CA ASP A 29 -2.67 1.59 16.08
C ASP A 29 -2.85 2.90 15.28
N ALA A 30 -2.76 4.04 15.95
CA ALA A 30 -3.05 5.33 15.32
C ALA A 30 -2.03 5.72 14.25
N ASP A 31 -0.75 5.44 14.48
CA ASP A 31 0.34 5.79 13.56
C ASP A 31 0.33 4.86 12.34
N LEU A 32 0.09 3.56 12.54
CA LEU A 32 -0.05 2.60 11.45
C LEU A 32 -1.30 2.85 10.60
N ARG A 33 -2.41 3.23 11.23
CA ARG A 33 -3.64 3.62 10.52
C ARG A 33 -3.42 4.88 9.68
N GLY A 34 -2.70 5.86 10.21
CA GLY A 34 -2.27 7.05 9.47
C GLY A 34 -1.38 6.70 8.27
N CYS A 35 -0.38 5.85 8.49
CA CYS A 35 0.51 5.37 7.43
C CYS A 35 -0.26 4.65 6.30
N LEU A 36 -1.25 3.82 6.65
CA LEU A 36 -2.12 3.17 5.68
C LEU A 36 -2.93 4.19 4.87
N GLU A 37 -3.55 5.15 5.53
CA GLU A 37 -4.34 6.21 4.88
C GLU A 37 -3.48 7.05 3.94
N ASP A 38 -2.31 7.52 4.40
CA ASP A 38 -1.39 8.34 3.61
C ASP A 38 -0.85 7.57 2.39
N ALA A 39 -0.51 6.29 2.56
CA ALA A 39 -0.12 5.44 1.44
C ALA A 39 -1.22 5.33 0.38
N MET A 40 -2.50 5.24 0.79
CA MET A 40 -3.62 5.26 -0.16
C MET A 40 -3.78 6.64 -0.81
N ARG A 41 -3.67 7.73 -0.04
CA ARG A 41 -3.78 9.12 -0.55
C ARG A 41 -2.75 9.41 -1.62
N GLU A 42 -1.50 8.98 -1.43
CA GLU A 42 -0.45 9.11 -2.43
C GLU A 42 -0.78 8.36 -3.72
N ALA A 43 -1.22 7.10 -3.62
CA ALA A 43 -1.61 6.31 -4.79
C ALA A 43 -2.82 6.90 -5.51
N TRP A 44 -3.79 7.43 -4.77
CA TRP A 44 -4.96 8.13 -5.31
C TRP A 44 -4.57 9.42 -6.04
N ALA A 45 -3.68 10.23 -5.45
CA ALA A 45 -3.17 11.45 -6.08
C ALA A 45 -2.44 11.15 -7.38
N VAL A 46 -1.63 10.09 -7.41
CA VAL A 46 -0.97 9.61 -8.63
C VAL A 46 -1.99 9.16 -9.68
N GLY A 47 -3.03 8.41 -9.29
CA GLY A 47 -4.09 7.99 -10.21
C GLY A 47 -4.78 9.19 -10.85
N ARG A 48 -5.17 10.17 -10.04
CA ARG A 48 -5.79 11.41 -10.54
C ARG A 48 -4.88 12.23 -11.45
N ALA A 49 -3.60 12.37 -11.12
CA ALA A 49 -2.63 13.06 -11.96
C ALA A 49 -2.43 12.39 -13.33
N ARG A 50 -2.82 11.12 -13.45
CA ARG A 50 -2.79 10.34 -14.70
C ARG A 50 -4.13 10.32 -15.42
N GLY A 51 -5.08 11.19 -15.04
CA GLY A 51 -6.38 11.35 -15.69
C GLY A 51 -7.42 10.30 -15.27
N VAL A 52 -7.19 9.55 -14.19
CA VAL A 52 -8.17 8.60 -13.68
C VAL A 52 -9.22 9.33 -12.86
N ALA A 53 -10.50 9.11 -13.17
CA ALA A 53 -11.63 9.61 -12.40
C ALA A 53 -11.80 8.81 -11.10
N LEU A 54 -11.03 9.16 -10.07
CA LEU A 54 -11.22 8.67 -8.71
C LEU A 54 -12.01 9.69 -7.90
N ALA A 55 -13.03 9.23 -7.18
CA ALA A 55 -13.86 10.09 -6.34
C ALA A 55 -13.05 10.72 -5.19
N ASP A 56 -13.46 11.91 -4.74
CA ASP A 56 -12.79 12.63 -3.67
C ASP A 56 -12.96 11.95 -2.30
N ASP A 57 -14.07 11.24 -2.10
CA ASP A 57 -14.37 10.48 -0.88
C ASP A 57 -13.81 9.04 -0.92
N PHE A 58 -13.16 8.65 -2.01
CA PHE A 58 -12.69 7.27 -2.22
C PHE A 58 -11.81 6.76 -1.07
N ILE A 59 -10.89 7.59 -0.57
CA ILE A 59 -10.01 7.23 0.55
C ILE A 59 -10.82 6.96 1.82
N ALA A 60 -11.79 7.82 2.14
CA ALA A 60 -12.64 7.63 3.32
C ALA A 60 -13.48 6.35 3.22
N GLN A 61 -13.97 6.03 2.03
CA GLN A 61 -14.66 4.77 1.75
C GLN A 61 -13.72 3.56 1.95
N GLN A 62 -12.47 3.63 1.46
CA GLN A 62 -11.49 2.54 1.63
C GLN A 62 -11.08 2.35 3.10
N MET A 63 -10.95 3.44 3.87
CA MET A 63 -10.66 3.35 5.30
C MET A 63 -11.83 2.71 6.07
N THR A 64 -13.07 3.05 5.72
CA THR A 64 -14.27 2.39 6.26
C THR A 64 -14.29 0.90 5.89
N PHE A 65 -13.99 0.57 4.64
CA PHE A 65 -13.87 -0.82 4.19
C PHE A 65 -12.80 -1.59 4.97
N ALA A 66 -11.63 -0.99 5.22
CA ALA A 66 -10.56 -1.61 5.99
C ALA A 66 -10.95 -1.92 7.46
N GLN A 67 -11.87 -1.14 8.03
CA GLN A 67 -12.43 -1.41 9.37
C GLN A 67 -13.33 -2.65 9.40
N GLY A 68 -13.92 -3.05 8.26
CA GLY A 68 -14.76 -4.25 8.14
C GLY A 68 -13.99 -5.55 7.91
N LEU A 69 -12.68 -5.49 7.63
CA LEU A 69 -11.89 -6.68 7.30
C LEU A 69 -11.65 -7.57 8.53
N PRO A 70 -11.46 -8.89 8.35
CA PRO A 70 -11.04 -9.78 9.44
C PRO A 70 -9.70 -9.32 10.03
N ALA A 71 -9.60 -9.32 11.37
CA ALA A 71 -8.45 -8.74 12.06
C ALA A 71 -7.13 -9.45 11.75
N GLU A 72 -7.21 -10.75 11.48
CA GLU A 72 -6.13 -11.67 11.13
C GLU A 72 -5.72 -11.60 9.65
N MET A 73 -6.45 -10.85 8.82
CA MET A 73 -6.18 -10.77 7.39
C MET A 73 -4.80 -10.16 7.12
N LYS A 74 -4.03 -10.85 6.28
CA LYS A 74 -2.72 -10.44 5.75
C LYS A 74 -2.81 -10.18 4.26
N SER A 75 -1.95 -9.31 3.73
CA SER A 75 -1.76 -9.24 2.28
C SER A 75 -1.12 -10.50 1.74
N SER A 76 -1.35 -10.79 0.45
CA SER A 76 -0.59 -11.83 -0.26
C SER A 76 0.91 -11.57 -0.16
N MET A 77 1.34 -10.32 -0.36
CA MET A 77 2.75 -9.94 -0.28
C MET A 77 3.36 -10.17 1.12
N LEU A 78 2.59 -10.04 2.21
CA LEU A 78 3.05 -10.42 3.55
C LEU A 78 3.17 -11.94 3.68
N ASN A 79 2.23 -12.71 3.14
CA ASN A 79 2.35 -14.18 3.13
C ASN A 79 3.58 -14.62 2.33
N ASP A 80 3.84 -14.02 1.17
CA ASP A 80 5.02 -14.27 0.35
C ASP A 80 6.31 -13.89 1.08
N LEU A 81 6.32 -12.74 1.77
CA LEU A 81 7.46 -12.33 2.60
C LEU A 81 7.76 -13.33 3.72
N ILE A 82 6.73 -13.86 4.39
CA ILE A 82 6.88 -14.87 5.45
C ILE A 82 7.39 -16.19 4.86
N ALA A 83 6.91 -16.57 3.67
CA ALA A 83 7.32 -17.79 2.98
C ALA A 83 8.70 -17.70 2.31
N GLY A 84 9.33 -16.51 2.26
CA GLY A 84 10.57 -16.29 1.53
C GLY A 84 10.40 -16.28 0.00
N ASN A 85 9.18 -16.08 -0.48
CA ASN A 85 8.89 -15.95 -1.91
C ASN A 85 9.30 -14.57 -2.44
N ARG A 86 9.32 -14.43 -3.77
CA ARG A 86 9.50 -13.14 -4.43
C ARG A 86 8.33 -12.21 -4.14
N LEU A 87 8.62 -10.92 -3.99
CA LEU A 87 7.61 -9.90 -3.66
C LEU A 87 7.24 -9.05 -4.87
N GLU A 88 5.98 -8.63 -4.89
CA GLU A 88 5.43 -7.70 -5.88
C GLU A 88 5.63 -6.21 -5.51
N ALA A 89 6.46 -5.90 -4.50
CA ALA A 89 6.62 -4.54 -3.99
C ALA A 89 7.07 -3.52 -5.05
N SER A 90 7.83 -3.95 -6.06
CA SER A 90 8.25 -3.10 -7.19
C SER A 90 7.09 -2.68 -8.10
N TRP A 91 6.02 -3.49 -8.15
CA TRP A 91 4.80 -3.27 -8.93
C TRP A 91 3.70 -2.58 -8.11
N LEU A 92 3.81 -2.58 -6.78
CA LEU A 92 2.90 -1.92 -5.85
C LEU A 92 3.48 -0.58 -5.35
N SER A 93 3.92 -0.47 -4.10
CA SER A 93 4.45 0.78 -3.52
C SER A 93 5.60 1.37 -4.35
N GLY A 94 6.45 0.51 -4.92
CA GLY A 94 7.51 0.94 -5.83
C GLY A 94 6.98 1.56 -7.13
N ALA A 95 5.84 1.09 -7.65
CA ALA A 95 5.21 1.70 -8.82
C ALA A 95 4.58 3.06 -8.48
N VAL A 96 3.91 3.17 -7.33
CA VAL A 96 3.38 4.46 -6.84
C VAL A 96 4.51 5.48 -6.72
N ALA A 97 5.61 5.13 -6.04
CA ALA A 97 6.75 6.02 -5.87
C ALA A 97 7.38 6.47 -7.20
N ARG A 98 7.53 5.55 -8.17
CA ARG A 98 8.04 5.89 -9.52
C ARG A 98 7.09 6.81 -10.27
N MET A 99 5.79 6.51 -10.27
CA MET A 99 4.79 7.31 -10.98
C MET A 99 4.62 8.70 -10.35
N ALA A 100 4.67 8.80 -9.01
CA ALA A 100 4.64 10.08 -8.30
C ALA A 100 5.80 10.98 -8.70
N LYS A 101 7.03 10.42 -8.73
CA LYS A 101 8.22 11.14 -9.20
C LYS A 101 8.06 11.63 -10.65
N GLN A 102 7.52 10.82 -11.55
CA GLN A 102 7.26 11.20 -12.95
C GLN A 102 6.24 12.33 -13.07
N ALA A 103 5.27 12.38 -12.15
CA ALA A 103 4.22 13.40 -12.12
C ALA A 103 4.59 14.65 -11.30
N GLY A 104 5.78 14.70 -10.68
CA GLY A 104 6.18 15.79 -9.79
C GLY A 104 5.41 15.83 -8.47
N ILE A 105 4.87 14.70 -8.02
CA ILE A 105 4.07 14.56 -6.80
C ILE A 105 4.90 13.86 -5.72
N ALA A 106 4.73 14.27 -4.46
CA ALA A 106 5.33 13.60 -3.32
C ALA A 106 4.61 12.28 -3.01
N ALA A 107 5.38 11.19 -2.90
CA ALA A 107 4.90 9.91 -2.37
C ALA A 107 5.89 9.30 -1.35
N PRO A 108 6.25 10.04 -0.28
CA PRO A 108 7.25 9.59 0.70
C PRO A 108 6.87 8.29 1.43
N VAL A 109 5.60 8.04 1.71
CA VAL A 109 5.16 6.84 2.42
C VAL A 109 5.36 5.61 1.54
N ASN A 110 4.85 5.62 0.30
CA ASN A 110 5.06 4.52 -0.64
C ASN A 110 6.54 4.31 -0.99
N ALA A 111 7.33 5.39 -1.10
CA ALA A 111 8.76 5.30 -1.30
C ALA A 111 9.47 4.61 -0.12
N THR A 112 9.09 4.96 1.11
CA THR A 112 9.63 4.38 2.34
C THR A 112 9.22 2.91 2.50
N LEU A 113 7.93 2.59 2.29
CA LEU A 113 7.42 1.23 2.34
C LEU A 113 8.14 0.34 1.32
N TYR A 114 8.30 0.83 0.08
CA TYR A 114 9.08 0.10 -0.93
C TYR A 114 10.53 -0.11 -0.49
N ALA A 115 11.21 0.93 0.00
CA ALA A 115 12.59 0.82 0.45
C ALA A 115 12.76 -0.19 1.60
N ALA A 116 11.83 -0.21 2.56
CA ALA A 116 11.85 -1.12 3.70
C ALA A 116 11.72 -2.60 3.29
N VAL A 117 10.89 -2.91 2.29
CA VAL A 117 10.67 -4.29 1.82
C VAL A 117 11.59 -4.70 0.68
N LYS A 118 12.24 -3.75 -0.01
CA LYS A 118 13.08 -3.99 -1.19
C LYS A 118 14.14 -5.08 -1.01
N PRO A 119 14.85 -5.20 0.13
CA PRO A 119 15.85 -6.25 0.33
C PRO A 119 15.30 -7.68 0.22
N PHE A 120 13.98 -7.87 0.38
CA PHE A 120 13.32 -9.17 0.36
C PHE A 120 12.67 -9.49 -1.00
N CYS A 121 12.70 -8.56 -1.98
CA CYS A 121 11.94 -8.70 -3.23
C CYS A 121 12.32 -9.92 -4.07
N ASP A 122 13.58 -10.36 -4.02
CA ASP A 122 14.06 -11.50 -4.81
C ASP A 122 13.81 -12.86 -4.12
N GLY A 123 13.15 -12.85 -2.96
CA GLY A 123 12.93 -14.03 -2.13
C GLY A 123 14.18 -14.44 -1.35
N ALA A 124 14.03 -15.44 -0.49
CA ALA A 124 15.14 -16.12 0.15
C ALA A 124 15.77 -17.08 -0.88
N ARG A 125 16.93 -16.70 -1.43
CA ARG A 125 17.81 -17.64 -2.14
C ARG A 125 18.70 -18.35 -1.14
#